data_AF-A0AAP8T2U2-F1
#
_entry.id   AF-A0AAP8T2U2-F1
#
_cell.length_a   1.000
_cell.length_b   1.000
_cell.length_c   1.000
_cell.angle_alpha   90.00
_cell.angle_beta   90.00
_cell.angle_gamma   90.00
#
_symmetry.space_group_name_H-M   'P 1'
#
loop_
_entity.id
_entity.type
_entity.pdbx_description
1 polymer ?
#
loop_
_entity_poly.entity_id
_entity_poly.type
_entity_poly.pdbx_seq_one_letter_code
_entity_poly.pdbx_strand_id
1 'polypeptide(L)'
;YLTLKELEANVDFYIPNRFSEGYGPNKKAFQWAHEQNYSLIITVDTGISAANEVDFANELGIDVIITDHHEPPEELPKALAIIHPKLSPNYPFKELAGVGVVFKFASALLGREPEEYMELVSIGTVAD
;
A
#
# COMPACT_ATOMS: atom_id res chain seq x y z
N TYR A 1 -8.30 3.34 -3.44
CA TYR A 1 -9.02 3.62 -4.69
C TYR A 1 -10.08 4.72 -4.50
N LEU A 2 -11.15 4.49 -3.74
CA LEU A 2 -12.27 5.44 -3.61
C LEU A 2 -11.83 6.86 -3.18
N THR A 3 -11.00 6.97 -2.14
CA THR A 3 -10.41 8.25 -1.71
C THR A 3 -9.65 8.97 -2.82
N LEU A 4 -8.83 8.25 -3.58
CA LEU A 4 -8.05 8.85 -4.66
C LEU A 4 -8.95 9.31 -5.82
N LYS A 5 -10.05 8.59 -6.08
CA LYS A 5 -11.08 8.99 -7.05
C LYS A 5 -11.85 10.25 -6.60
N GLU A 6 -12.19 10.36 -5.32
CA GLU A 6 -12.80 11.55 -4.73
C GLU A 6 -11.89 12.78 -4.88
N LEU A 7 -10.57 12.58 -4.76
CA LEU A 7 -9.55 13.59 -4.99
C LEU A 7 -9.18 13.78 -6.47
N GLU A 8 -10.00 13.26 -7.40
CA GLU A 8 -9.84 13.39 -8.85
C GLU A 8 -8.51 12.87 -9.42
N ALA A 9 -7.83 11.96 -8.72
CA ALA A 9 -6.63 11.32 -9.21
C ALA A 9 -6.93 10.40 -10.41
N ASN A 10 -6.00 10.35 -11.38
CA ASN A 10 -5.99 9.31 -12.40
C ASN A 10 -5.48 8.01 -11.77
N VAL A 11 -6.40 7.18 -11.28
CA VAL A 11 -6.10 6.01 -10.48
C VAL A 11 -6.83 4.78 -10.99
N ASP A 12 -6.12 3.66 -10.96
CA ASP A 12 -6.65 2.32 -11.14
C ASP A 12 -6.09 1.42 -10.03
N PHE A 13 -6.50 0.15 -10.00
CA PHE A 13 -6.02 -0.82 -9.03
C PHE A 13 -5.61 -2.13 -9.69
N TYR A 14 -4.73 -2.85 -9.01
CA TYR A 14 -4.28 -4.18 -9.40
C TYR A 14 -4.33 -5.11 -8.19
N ILE A 15 -4.95 -6.27 -8.35
CA ILE A 15 -4.98 -7.32 -7.31
C ILE A 15 -4.27 -8.54 -7.89
N PRO A 16 -3.09 -8.91 -7.36
CA PRO A 16 -2.37 -10.08 -7.82
C PRO A 16 -3.19 -11.36 -7.65
N ASN A 17 -3.14 -12.23 -8.65
CA ASN A 17 -3.72 -13.55 -8.52
C ASN A 17 -2.83 -14.44 -7.64
N ARG A 18 -3.35 -14.83 -6.46
CA ARG A 18 -2.61 -15.62 -5.47
C ARG A 18 -2.01 -16.92 -6.00
N PHE A 19 -2.65 -17.56 -6.99
CA PHE A 19 -2.22 -18.86 -7.50
C PHE A 19 -1.19 -18.76 -8.62
N SER A 20 -1.30 -17.75 -9.50
CA SER A 20 -0.40 -17.59 -10.64
C SER A 20 0.75 -16.62 -10.40
N GLU A 21 0.57 -15.65 -9.50
CA GLU A 21 1.54 -14.58 -9.22
C GLU A 21 2.10 -14.63 -7.80
N GLY A 22 1.39 -15.29 -6.88
CA GLY A 22 1.78 -15.36 -5.48
C GLY A 22 1.21 -14.19 -4.66
N TYR A 23 1.82 -13.94 -3.50
CA TYR A 23 1.40 -12.90 -2.57
C TYR A 23 2.30 -11.66 -2.70
N GLY A 24 1.68 -10.48 -2.71
CA GLY A 24 2.36 -9.20 -2.64
C GLY A 24 2.88 -8.66 -3.98
N PRO A 25 3.74 -7.63 -3.94
CA PRO A 25 4.34 -7.04 -5.13
C PRO A 25 5.07 -8.09 -5.96
N ASN A 26 5.03 -7.92 -7.28
CA ASN A 26 5.78 -8.76 -8.19
C ASN A 26 6.21 -7.96 -9.42
N LYS A 27 7.33 -8.37 -10.02
CA LYS A 27 7.90 -7.65 -11.17
C LYS A 27 6.96 -7.58 -12.38
N LYS A 28 6.09 -8.57 -12.60
CA LYS A 28 5.14 -8.55 -13.73
C LYS A 28 4.08 -7.46 -13.56
N ALA A 29 3.54 -7.32 -12.34
CA ALA A 29 2.58 -6.26 -12.03
C ALA A 29 3.20 -4.87 -12.17
N PHE A 30 4.46 -4.71 -11.74
CA PHE A 30 5.17 -3.43 -11.84
C PHE A 30 5.57 -3.10 -13.28
N GLN A 31 5.98 -4.10 -14.05
CA GLN A 31 6.21 -3.96 -15.50
C GLN A 31 4.91 -3.57 -16.22
N TRP A 32 3.78 -4.19 -15.89
CA TRP A 32 2.48 -3.81 -16.42
C TRP A 32 2.15 -2.35 -16.08
N ALA A 33 2.38 -1.93 -14.82
CA ALA A 33 2.11 -0.56 -14.40
C ALA A 33 2.95 0.46 -15.20
N HIS A 34 4.23 0.15 -15.46
CA HIS A 34 5.10 0.93 -16.33
C HIS A 34 4.55 1.04 -17.75
N GLU A 35 4.13 -0.07 -18.35
CA GLU A 35 3.56 -0.12 -19.70
C GLU A 35 2.24 0.66 -19.81
N GLN A 36 1.49 0.78 -18.72
CA GLN A 36 0.29 1.62 -18.63
C GLN A 36 0.61 3.10 -18.33
N ASN A 37 1.89 3.48 -18.23
CA ASN A 37 2.37 4.82 -17.90
C ASN A 37 1.96 5.31 -16.50
N TYR A 38 1.79 4.41 -15.53
CA TYR A 38 1.67 4.81 -14.13
C TYR A 38 3.04 5.26 -13.59
N SER A 39 3.07 6.41 -12.94
CA SER A 39 4.28 6.98 -12.34
C SER A 39 4.42 6.71 -10.84
N LEU A 40 3.36 6.20 -10.20
CA LEU A 40 3.29 5.94 -8.77
C LEU A 40 2.51 4.66 -8.50
N ILE A 41 3.07 3.80 -7.66
CA ILE A 41 2.42 2.61 -7.11
C ILE A 41 2.23 2.83 -5.60
N ILE A 42 1.02 2.55 -5.11
CA ILE A 42 0.72 2.53 -3.67
C ILE A 42 0.33 1.09 -3.32
N THR A 43 1.13 0.42 -2.51
CA THR A 43 0.77 -0.92 -2.01
C THR A 43 -0.20 -0.80 -0.86
N VAL A 44 -1.07 -1.80 -0.72
CA VAL A 44 -2.02 -1.93 0.39
C VAL A 44 -1.88 -3.34 0.94
N ASP A 45 -1.69 -3.44 2.26
CA ASP A 45 -1.62 -4.71 2.98
C ASP A 45 -0.45 -5.60 2.55
N THR A 46 0.59 -5.00 1.96
CA THR A 46 1.77 -5.73 1.48
C THR A 46 2.91 -4.78 1.14
N GLY A 47 4.09 -5.33 0.89
CA GLY A 47 5.23 -4.63 0.31
C GLY A 47 6.38 -4.36 1.27
N ILE A 48 6.22 -4.49 2.59
CA ILE A 48 7.29 -4.20 3.55
C ILE A 48 8.53 -5.09 3.37
N SER A 49 8.35 -6.29 2.80
CA SER A 49 9.43 -7.25 2.50
C SER A 49 9.82 -7.28 1.02
N ALA A 50 9.30 -6.37 0.19
CA ALA A 50 9.43 -6.42 -1.27
C ALA A 50 10.59 -5.55 -1.80
N ALA A 51 11.77 -5.63 -1.16
CA ALA A 51 12.91 -4.77 -1.50
C ALA A 51 13.34 -4.90 -2.98
N ASN A 52 13.38 -6.12 -3.51
CA ASN A 52 13.78 -6.38 -4.89
C ASN A 52 12.76 -5.85 -5.91
N GLU A 53 11.47 -5.92 -5.60
CA GLU A 53 10.40 -5.41 -6.45
C GLU A 53 10.38 -3.88 -6.43
N VAL A 54 10.62 -3.25 -5.28
CA VAL A 54 10.75 -1.79 -5.17
C VAL A 54 11.98 -1.29 -5.91
N ASP A 55 13.12 -1.96 -5.79
CA ASP A 55 14.32 -1.61 -6.58
C ASP A 55 14.04 -1.72 -8.09
N PHE A 56 13.29 -2.74 -8.52
CA PHE A 56 12.85 -2.86 -9.92
C PHE A 56 11.89 -1.75 -10.36
N ALA A 57 10.93 -1.34 -9.52
CA ALA A 57 10.07 -0.19 -9.81
C ALA A 57 10.89 1.11 -9.95
N ASN A 58 11.88 1.31 -9.08
CA ASN A 58 12.78 2.46 -9.14
C ASN A 58 13.59 2.47 -10.45
N GLU A 59 14.08 1.31 -10.93
CA GLU A 59 14.75 1.19 -12.24
C GLU A 59 13.84 1.57 -13.41
N LEU A 60 12.54 1.31 -13.29
CA LEU A 60 11.51 1.69 -14.26
C LEU A 60 11.07 3.17 -14.13
N GLY A 61 11.60 3.90 -13.16
CA GLY A 61 11.24 5.29 -12.88
C GLY A 61 9.84 5.44 -12.26
N ILE A 62 9.37 4.42 -11.54
CA ILE A 62 8.08 4.44 -10.84
C ILE A 62 8.33 4.60 -9.34
N ASP A 63 7.72 5.61 -8.74
CA ASP A 63 7.73 5.78 -7.29
C ASP A 63 6.87 4.71 -6.61
N VAL A 64 7.30 4.22 -5.45
CA VAL A 64 6.51 3.28 -4.65
C VAL A 64 6.24 3.86 -3.26
N ILE A 65 4.98 3.89 -2.84
CA ILE A 65 4.56 4.12 -1.46
C ILE A 65 4.06 2.79 -0.89
N ILE A 66 4.61 2.38 0.24
CA ILE A 66 4.19 1.16 0.92
C ILE A 66 3.19 1.50 2.02
N THR A 67 2.02 0.86 2.04
CA THR A 67 1.12 0.83 3.20
C THR A 67 0.94 -0.62 3.65
N ASP A 68 1.46 -0.94 4.82
CA ASP A 68 1.59 -2.32 5.30
C ASP A 68 1.62 -2.36 6.84
N HIS A 69 1.46 -3.56 7.39
CA HIS A 69 1.43 -3.86 8.83
C HIS A 69 2.18 -5.14 9.24
N HIS A 70 2.61 -5.95 8.26
CA HIS A 70 3.36 -7.18 8.47
C HIS A 70 4.69 -6.94 9.20
N GLU A 71 5.38 -8.01 9.59
CA GLU A 71 6.61 -7.83 10.34
C GLU A 71 7.74 -7.28 9.46
N PRO A 72 8.32 -6.11 9.78
CA PRO A 72 9.33 -5.50 8.94
C PRO A 72 10.62 -6.33 9.00
N PRO A 73 11.26 -6.60 7.85
CA PRO A 73 12.61 -7.17 7.83
C PRO A 73 13.65 -6.18 8.36
N GLU A 74 14.87 -6.65 8.57
CA GLU A 74 16.01 -5.80 8.97
C GLU A 74 16.34 -4.75 7.89
N GLU A 75 16.29 -5.15 6.63
CA GLU A 75 16.51 -4.27 5.48
C GLU A 75 15.17 -3.85 4.85
N LEU A 76 14.86 -2.56 4.94
CA LEU A 76 13.61 -2.02 4.39
C LEU A 76 13.73 -1.69 2.89
N PRO A 77 12.63 -1.79 2.12
CA PRO A 77 12.59 -1.38 0.73
C PRO A 77 12.92 0.11 0.56
N LYS A 78 13.59 0.47 -0.55
CA LYS A 78 13.89 1.86 -0.92
C LYS A 78 12.68 2.53 -1.59
N ALA A 79 11.53 2.47 -0.91
CA ALA A 79 10.29 3.10 -1.34
C ALA A 79 10.36 4.62 -1.12
N LEU A 80 9.59 5.39 -1.91
CA LEU A 80 9.42 6.83 -1.74
C LEU A 80 8.90 7.14 -0.32
N ALA A 81 7.99 6.32 0.18
CA ALA A 81 7.53 6.38 1.56
C ALA A 81 7.09 4.99 2.06
N ILE A 82 7.21 4.77 3.37
CA ILE A 82 6.69 3.58 4.06
C ILE A 82 5.78 4.05 5.19
N ILE A 83 4.51 3.64 5.13
CA ILE A 83 3.49 3.92 6.14
C ILE A 83 3.22 2.60 6.86
N HIS A 84 3.76 2.48 8.07
CA HIS A 84 3.76 1.24 8.82
C HIS A 84 3.67 1.49 10.34
N PRO A 85 2.70 0.90 11.06
CA PRO A 85 2.49 1.18 12.48
C PRO A 85 3.67 0.76 13.36
N LYS A 86 4.30 -0.38 13.02
CA LYS A 86 5.47 -0.92 13.74
C LYS A 86 6.77 -0.13 13.57
N LEU A 87 6.90 0.66 12.50
CA LEU A 87 8.10 1.47 12.24
C LEU A 87 8.05 2.87 12.87
N SER A 88 6.87 3.35 13.24
CA SER A 88 6.72 4.64 13.90
C SER A 88 6.80 4.44 15.42
N PRO A 89 7.85 4.89 16.13
CA PRO A 89 7.98 4.65 17.58
C PRO A 89 6.81 5.23 18.37
N ASN A 90 6.29 6.39 17.95
CA ASN A 90 5.27 7.15 18.66
C ASN A 90 3.83 6.75 18.30
N TYR A 91 3.62 5.87 17.30
CA TYR A 91 2.27 5.46 16.95
C TYR A 91 1.66 4.57 18.06
N PRO A 92 0.48 4.90 18.62
CA PRO A 92 0.02 4.28 19.87
C PRO A 92 -0.42 2.83 19.74
N PHE A 93 -0.79 2.37 18.53
CA PHE A 93 -1.29 1.02 18.31
C PHE A 93 -0.53 0.34 17.16
N LYS A 94 0.33 -0.63 17.48
CA LYS A 94 1.24 -1.26 16.52
C LYS A 94 0.59 -2.31 15.61
N GLU A 95 -0.59 -2.79 16.00
CA GLU A 95 -1.25 -3.95 15.41
C GLU A 95 -2.45 -3.56 14.53
N LEU A 96 -2.35 -2.45 13.79
CA LEU A 96 -3.37 -2.17 12.77
C LEU A 96 -3.34 -3.26 11.70
N ALA A 97 -4.50 -3.74 11.25
CA ALA A 97 -4.63 -4.46 9.99
C ALA A 97 -4.25 -3.57 8.80
N GLY A 98 -3.90 -4.15 7.64
CA GLY A 98 -3.57 -3.38 6.44
C GLY A 98 -4.67 -2.38 6.04
N VAL A 99 -5.94 -2.75 6.21
CA VAL A 99 -7.08 -1.85 5.98
C VAL A 99 -7.11 -0.66 6.95
N GLY A 100 -6.66 -0.85 8.20
CA GLY A 100 -6.55 0.23 9.18
C GLY A 100 -5.44 1.22 8.82
N VAL A 101 -4.33 0.72 8.28
CA VAL A 101 -3.23 1.56 7.78
C VAL A 101 -3.70 2.43 6.62
N VAL A 102 -4.36 1.83 5.60
CA VAL A 102 -4.85 2.59 4.45
C VAL A 102 -6.00 3.52 4.82
N PHE A 103 -6.80 3.20 5.85
CA PHE A 103 -7.80 4.12 6.40
C PHE A 103 -7.15 5.38 6.97
N LYS A 104 -6.09 5.25 7.78
CA LYS A 104 -5.37 6.42 8.30
C LYS A 104 -4.68 7.22 7.21
N PHE A 105 -4.16 6.56 6.18
CA PHE A 105 -3.65 7.23 4.97
C PHE A 105 -4.75 8.03 4.27
N ALA A 106 -5.92 7.43 4.04
CA ALA A 106 -7.07 8.12 3.47
C ALA A 106 -7.53 9.30 4.34
N SER A 107 -7.57 9.14 5.66
CA SER A 107 -7.93 10.23 6.57
C SER A 107 -6.98 11.41 6.48
N ALA A 108 -5.68 11.14 6.35
CA ALA A 108 -4.67 12.19 6.19
C ALA A 108 -4.83 12.94 4.86
N LEU A 109 -5.14 12.24 3.77
CA LEU A 109 -5.38 12.86 2.47
C LEU A 109 -6.64 13.73 2.44
N LEU A 110 -7.71 13.29 3.10
CA LEU A 110 -9.00 14.00 3.14
C LEU A 110 -9.07 15.08 4.22
N GLY A 111 -8.15 15.08 5.19
CA GLY A 111 -8.20 15.98 6.36
C GLY A 111 -9.36 15.68 7.33
N ARG A 112 -10.01 14.53 7.20
CA ARG A 112 -11.12 14.04 8.04
C ARG A 112 -11.08 12.53 8.11
N GLU A 113 -11.74 11.92 9.09
CA GLU A 113 -11.98 10.48 9.04
C GLU A 113 -13.13 10.17 8.05
N PRO A 114 -12.91 9.31 7.04
CA PRO A 114 -13.95 8.95 6.09
C PRO A 114 -14.87 7.86 6.67
N GLU A 115 -15.79 8.26 7.54
CA GLU A 115 -16.76 7.37 8.20
C GLU A 115 -17.54 6.49 7.22
N GLU A 116 -17.74 6.95 5.98
CA GLU A 116 -18.35 6.18 4.90
C GLU A 116 -17.61 4.88 4.54
N TYR A 117 -16.33 4.75 4.90
CA TYR A 117 -15.53 3.53 4.70
C TYR A 117 -15.48 2.62 5.94
N MET A 118 -16.11 3.01 7.06
CA MET A 118 -15.97 2.32 8.34
C MET A 118 -16.44 0.85 8.29
N GLU A 119 -17.45 0.54 7.49
CA GLU A 119 -17.89 -0.84 7.29
C GLU A 119 -16.80 -1.71 6.65
N LEU A 120 -16.16 -1.22 5.58
CA LEU A 120 -15.06 -1.91 4.91
C LEU A 120 -13.86 -2.08 5.83
N VAL A 121 -13.53 -1.03 6.59
CA VAL A 121 -12.43 -1.05 7.56
C VAL A 121 -12.70 -2.05 8.67
N SER A 122 -13.94 -2.11 9.18
CA SER A 122 -14.33 -3.05 10.23
C SER A 122 -14.24 -4.49 9.74
N ILE A 123 -14.74 -4.79 8.54
CA ILE A 123 -14.67 -6.13 7.94
C ILE A 123 -13.21 -6.57 7.78
N GLY A 124 -12.37 -5.73 7.16
CA GLY A 124 -10.97 -6.07 6.96
C GLY A 124 -10.19 -6.20 8.27
N THR A 125 -10.50 -5.37 9.28
CA THR A 125 -9.85 -5.46 10.60
C THR A 125 -10.21 -6.73 11.36
N VAL A 126 -11.43 -7.25 11.19
CA VAL A 126 -11.87 -8.49 11.87
C VAL A 126 -11.41 -9.74 11.13
N ALA A 127 -11.25 -9.65 9.80
CA ALA A 127 -10.87 -10.78 8.95
C ALA A 127 -9.38 -11.12 9.00
N ASP A 128 -8.56 -10.14 9.39
CA ASP A 128 -7.11 -10.20 9.52
C ASP A 128 -6.69 -10.64 10.93
#